data_AF-A0A2V5P513-F1
#
_entry.id   AF-A0A2V5P513-F1
#
_cell.length_a   1.000
_cell.length_b   1.000
_cell.length_c   1.000
_cell.angle_alpha   90.00
_cell.angle_beta   90.00
_cell.angle_gamma   90.00
#
_symmetry.space_group_name_H-M   'P 1'
#
loop_
_entity.id
_entity.type
_entity.pdbx_description
1 polymer ?
#
loop_
_entity_poly.entity_id
_entity_poly.type
_entity_poly.pdbx_seq_one_letter_code
_entity_poly.pdbx_strand_id
1 'polypeptide(L)'
;FYELVIVPKYFLIAIFGSTNKEYGAMKLTLYSFLGGIFVFMGILVAYVSAGSLDLNELARFPFSPQLQSWAFPVLFLGFAVLAGIWPLHTWAPTGHAAAPTAGSMLLAGIVMKLGSYAGLRVAMNCFPQGFHMWSKWIAVLAVVGIVYAAAVALRQSDLKFIIGYSSVSHMGFVLLGFATANALGVSGAVLQMFSHGVIAALLFAVAGRMIYRRTHTRELDALAAMNLSRALPFAAFTFVVASAASIGIPGFSGFAAEITILIGAWKTYPLAVWIAGAGMVLVAAFTLRALKESFFGEIGAEGDLGKVTAVTTLNREEFNPITVAEKIGASMLMVATLAIGVYPKLLLDRIVPAVEAMRFLR
;
A
#
# COMPACT_ATOMS: atom_id res chain seq x y z
N PHE A 1 -9.17 -0.38 -19.82
CA PHE A 1 -7.81 -0.23 -19.22
C PHE A 1 -7.63 -0.92 -17.88
N TYR A 2 -8.55 -0.77 -16.92
CA TYR A 2 -8.43 -1.37 -15.57
C TYR A 2 -8.03 -2.87 -15.57
N GLU A 3 -8.77 -3.70 -16.30
CA GLU A 3 -8.47 -5.14 -16.45
C GLU A 3 -7.23 -5.42 -17.32
N LEU A 4 -6.93 -4.55 -18.28
CA LEU A 4 -5.81 -4.74 -19.21
C LEU A 4 -4.44 -4.76 -18.49
N VAL A 5 -4.34 -4.08 -17.35
CA VAL A 5 -3.12 -4.06 -16.51
C VAL A 5 -2.79 -5.46 -15.94
N ILE A 6 -3.77 -6.36 -15.85
CA ILE A 6 -3.56 -7.71 -15.32
C ILE A 6 -2.65 -8.53 -16.23
N VAL A 7 -2.80 -8.42 -17.54
CA VAL A 7 -2.08 -9.26 -18.51
C VAL A 7 -0.56 -9.03 -18.45
N PRO A 8 -0.03 -7.79 -18.59
CA PRO A 8 1.40 -7.55 -18.44
C PRO A 8 1.92 -7.90 -17.05
N LYS A 9 1.12 -7.63 -16.01
CA LYS A 9 1.46 -7.92 -14.62
C LYS A 9 1.68 -9.42 -14.39
N TYR A 10 0.81 -10.26 -14.94
CA TYR A 10 0.93 -11.71 -14.84
C TYR A 10 2.25 -12.19 -15.45
N PHE A 11 2.52 -11.84 -16.71
CA PHE A 11 3.75 -12.26 -17.40
C PHE A 11 5.01 -11.71 -16.73
N LEU A 12 4.96 -10.47 -16.24
CA LEU A 12 6.08 -9.86 -15.53
C LEU A 12 6.46 -10.64 -14.27
N ILE A 13 5.48 -11.18 -13.54
CA ILE A 13 5.73 -12.02 -12.36
C ILE A 13 6.06 -13.46 -12.75
N ALA A 14 5.28 -14.08 -13.64
CA ALA A 14 5.47 -15.49 -14.00
C ALA A 14 6.83 -15.74 -14.69
N ILE A 15 7.27 -14.82 -15.55
CA ILE A 15 8.54 -14.96 -16.27
C ILE A 15 9.70 -14.50 -15.38
N PHE A 16 9.64 -13.26 -14.88
CA PHE A 16 10.78 -12.59 -14.22
C PHE A 16 10.72 -12.57 -12.68
N GLY A 17 9.69 -13.16 -12.08
CA GLY A 17 9.55 -13.25 -10.63
C GLY A 17 10.54 -14.21 -9.97
N SER A 18 10.47 -14.27 -8.66
CA SER A 18 11.38 -15.05 -7.81
C SER A 18 10.64 -16.17 -7.06
N THR A 19 10.52 -16.09 -5.75
CA THR A 19 9.92 -17.10 -4.88
C THR A 19 8.48 -17.40 -5.24
N ASN A 20 8.18 -18.68 -5.51
CA ASN A 20 6.84 -19.19 -5.83
C ASN A 20 6.12 -18.32 -6.89
N LYS A 21 6.86 -17.88 -7.92
CA LYS A 21 6.40 -16.87 -8.88
C LYS A 21 5.11 -17.25 -9.61
N GLU A 22 4.94 -18.52 -9.96
CA GLU A 22 3.75 -19.02 -10.64
C GLU A 22 2.52 -18.94 -9.74
N TYR A 23 2.65 -19.41 -8.47
CA TYR A 23 1.59 -19.28 -7.46
C TYR A 23 1.24 -17.82 -7.19
N GLY A 24 2.26 -16.96 -7.00
CA GLY A 24 2.06 -15.54 -6.76
C GLY A 24 1.37 -14.82 -7.93
N ALA A 25 1.81 -15.09 -9.17
CA ALA A 25 1.21 -14.56 -10.38
C ALA A 25 -0.25 -15.02 -10.52
N MET A 26 -0.51 -16.32 -10.36
CA MET A 26 -1.85 -16.89 -10.48
C MET A 26 -2.79 -16.35 -9.40
N LYS A 27 -2.39 -16.36 -8.14
CA LYS A 27 -3.20 -15.84 -7.03
C LYS A 27 -3.59 -14.39 -7.26
N LEU A 28 -2.64 -13.56 -7.67
CA LEU A 28 -2.90 -12.16 -7.95
C LEU A 28 -3.81 -11.96 -9.17
N THR A 29 -3.66 -12.76 -10.23
CA THR A 29 -4.57 -12.74 -11.39
C THR A 29 -5.98 -13.14 -11.00
N LEU A 30 -6.15 -14.21 -10.21
CA LEU A 30 -7.46 -14.68 -9.77
C LEU A 30 -8.19 -13.64 -8.90
N TYR A 31 -7.49 -13.01 -7.97
CA TYR A 31 -8.08 -11.93 -7.17
C TYR A 31 -8.44 -10.71 -8.02
N SER A 32 -7.58 -10.35 -8.97
CA SER A 32 -7.84 -9.22 -9.87
C SER A 32 -9.06 -9.51 -10.76
N PHE A 33 -9.15 -10.72 -11.32
CA PHE A 33 -10.25 -11.17 -12.16
C PHE A 33 -11.57 -11.24 -11.39
N LEU A 34 -11.55 -11.75 -10.16
CA LEU A 34 -12.72 -11.74 -9.27
C LEU A 34 -13.21 -10.30 -9.03
N GLY A 35 -12.29 -9.38 -8.74
CA GLY A 35 -12.61 -7.96 -8.62
C GLY A 35 -13.18 -7.39 -9.93
N GLY A 36 -12.60 -7.76 -11.07
CA GLY A 36 -13.06 -7.40 -12.41
C GLY A 36 -14.48 -7.84 -12.72
N ILE A 37 -14.87 -9.05 -12.31
CA ILE A 37 -16.25 -9.55 -12.44
C ILE A 37 -17.22 -8.63 -11.68
N PHE A 38 -16.90 -8.27 -10.43
CA PHE A 38 -17.73 -7.35 -9.65
C PHE A 38 -17.82 -5.96 -10.28
N VAL A 39 -16.69 -5.42 -10.77
CA VAL A 39 -16.66 -4.14 -11.49
C VAL A 39 -17.52 -4.20 -12.74
N PHE A 40 -17.38 -5.26 -13.54
CA PHE A 40 -18.14 -5.45 -14.77
C PHE A 40 -19.65 -5.51 -14.50
N MET A 41 -20.09 -6.25 -13.47
CA MET A 41 -21.50 -6.28 -13.07
C MET A 41 -22.01 -4.90 -12.67
N GLY A 42 -21.26 -4.14 -11.87
CA GLY A 42 -21.66 -2.79 -11.46
C GLY A 42 -21.75 -1.81 -12.63
N ILE A 43 -20.82 -1.87 -13.58
CA ILE A 43 -20.86 -1.06 -14.81
C ILE A 43 -22.05 -1.44 -15.69
N LEU A 44 -22.33 -2.74 -15.85
CA LEU A 44 -23.47 -3.20 -16.64
C LEU A 44 -24.80 -2.71 -16.06
N VAL A 45 -24.95 -2.78 -14.74
CA VAL A 45 -26.14 -2.25 -14.04
C VAL A 45 -26.30 -0.75 -14.26
N ALA A 46 -25.19 0.01 -14.16
CA ALA A 46 -25.19 1.44 -14.42
C ALA A 46 -25.62 1.74 -15.88
N TYR A 47 -25.06 1.01 -16.85
CA TYR A 47 -25.37 1.18 -18.26
C TYR A 47 -26.83 0.84 -18.61
N VAL A 48 -27.33 -0.31 -18.16
CA VAL A 48 -28.71 -0.74 -18.43
C VAL A 48 -29.73 0.25 -17.85
N SER A 49 -29.39 0.88 -16.72
CA SER A 49 -30.28 1.84 -16.05
C SER A 49 -30.22 3.24 -16.67
N ALA A 50 -29.02 3.72 -17.01
CA ALA A 50 -28.80 5.11 -17.46
C ALA A 50 -28.68 5.27 -18.98
N GLY A 51 -28.46 4.18 -19.73
CA GLY A 51 -28.24 4.20 -21.18
C GLY A 51 -26.88 4.79 -21.62
N SER A 52 -25.98 5.09 -20.68
CA SER A 52 -24.70 5.74 -20.94
C SER A 52 -23.57 5.18 -20.09
N LEU A 53 -22.34 5.33 -20.57
CA LEU A 53 -21.10 5.04 -19.83
C LEU A 53 -20.27 6.30 -19.56
N ASP A 54 -20.74 7.48 -19.97
CA ASP A 54 -20.10 8.74 -19.60
C ASP A 54 -20.21 8.96 -18.08
N LEU A 55 -19.07 9.15 -17.42
CA LEU A 55 -19.04 9.28 -15.96
C LEU A 55 -19.78 10.53 -15.46
N ASN A 56 -19.85 11.62 -16.25
CA ASN A 56 -20.57 12.82 -15.85
C ASN A 56 -22.08 12.62 -15.97
N GLU A 57 -22.53 11.89 -17.01
CA GLU A 57 -23.94 11.52 -17.16
C GLU A 57 -24.37 10.54 -16.06
N LEU A 58 -23.58 9.49 -15.80
CA LEU A 58 -23.81 8.54 -14.72
C LEU A 58 -23.83 9.23 -13.35
N ALA A 59 -22.89 10.15 -13.11
CA ALA A 59 -22.84 10.91 -11.86
C ALA A 59 -24.01 11.89 -11.70
N ARG A 60 -24.82 12.19 -12.73
CA ARG A 60 -26.03 13.02 -12.62
C ARG A 60 -27.31 12.20 -12.65
N PHE A 61 -27.25 10.97 -13.14
CA PHE A 61 -28.41 10.10 -13.25
C PHE A 61 -29.02 9.80 -11.86
N PRO A 62 -30.35 9.85 -11.71
CA PRO A 62 -31.04 9.62 -10.45
C PRO A 62 -31.31 8.12 -10.22
N PHE A 63 -30.28 7.34 -9.93
CA PHE A 63 -30.46 5.92 -9.57
C PHE A 63 -31.33 5.77 -8.32
N SER A 64 -32.26 4.81 -8.33
CA SER A 64 -33.13 4.55 -7.17
C SER A 64 -32.31 4.11 -5.95
N PRO A 65 -32.73 4.47 -4.72
CA PRO A 65 -32.05 4.06 -3.50
C PRO A 65 -31.91 2.52 -3.38
N GLN A 66 -32.94 1.79 -3.83
CA GLN A 66 -32.97 0.33 -3.83
C GLN A 66 -31.93 -0.27 -4.77
N LEU A 67 -31.68 0.35 -5.94
CA LEU A 67 -30.62 -0.08 -6.84
C LEU A 67 -29.24 0.16 -6.22
N GLN A 68 -29.05 1.36 -5.66
CA GLN A 68 -27.77 1.76 -5.07
C GLN A 68 -27.36 0.87 -3.88
N SER A 69 -28.32 0.38 -3.10
CA SER A 69 -28.05 -0.43 -1.89
C SER A 69 -27.29 -1.72 -2.18
N TRP A 70 -27.43 -2.31 -3.37
CA TRP A 70 -26.71 -3.52 -3.78
C TRP A 70 -25.71 -3.28 -4.91
N ALA A 71 -25.96 -2.32 -5.82
CA ALA A 71 -25.03 -2.01 -6.90
C ALA A 71 -23.74 -1.36 -6.38
N PHE A 72 -23.84 -0.48 -5.38
CA PHE A 72 -22.67 0.15 -4.76
C PHE A 72 -21.70 -0.86 -4.14
N PRO A 73 -22.09 -1.72 -3.18
CA PRO A 73 -21.14 -2.62 -2.53
C PRO A 73 -20.51 -3.60 -3.53
N VAL A 74 -21.23 -4.07 -4.56
CA VAL A 74 -20.66 -4.91 -5.62
C VAL A 74 -19.57 -4.15 -6.38
N LEU A 75 -19.89 -2.98 -6.93
CA LEU A 75 -18.94 -2.18 -7.71
C LEU A 75 -17.74 -1.74 -6.86
N PHE A 76 -18.00 -1.24 -5.65
CA PHE A 76 -16.96 -0.79 -4.73
C PHE A 76 -16.07 -1.95 -4.29
N LEU A 77 -16.63 -3.11 -3.94
CA LEU A 77 -15.85 -4.28 -3.55
C LEU A 77 -14.91 -4.71 -4.67
N GLY A 78 -15.37 -4.72 -5.93
CA GLY A 78 -14.53 -5.05 -7.08
C GLY A 78 -13.27 -4.18 -7.18
N PHE A 79 -13.42 -2.88 -6.98
CA PHE A 79 -12.29 -1.94 -6.90
C PHE A 79 -11.45 -2.12 -5.62
N ALA A 80 -12.12 -2.38 -4.49
CA ALA A 80 -11.48 -2.53 -3.19
C ALA A 80 -10.66 -3.82 -3.07
N VAL A 81 -10.98 -4.89 -3.82
CA VAL A 81 -10.13 -6.08 -3.94
C VAL A 81 -8.74 -5.67 -4.44
N LEU A 82 -8.67 -4.86 -5.50
CA LEU A 82 -7.39 -4.36 -6.03
C LEU A 82 -6.72 -3.33 -5.11
N ALA A 83 -7.49 -2.62 -4.28
CA ALA A 83 -6.94 -1.76 -3.24
C ALA A 83 -6.38 -2.55 -2.04
N GLY A 84 -6.64 -3.86 -1.94
CA GLY A 84 -6.21 -4.71 -0.83
C GLY A 84 -7.11 -4.63 0.40
N ILE A 85 -8.43 -4.56 0.22
CA ILE A 85 -9.39 -4.59 1.32
C ILE A 85 -9.33 -5.90 2.09
N TRP A 86 -9.45 -5.84 3.42
CA TRP A 86 -9.63 -7.05 4.24
C TRP A 86 -11.05 -7.63 4.05
N PRO A 87 -11.22 -8.97 3.94
CA PRO A 87 -10.22 -10.05 4.03
C PRO A 87 -9.56 -10.41 2.68
N LEU A 88 -9.92 -9.75 1.59
CA LEU A 88 -9.48 -10.05 0.22
C LEU A 88 -8.10 -9.45 -0.14
N HIS A 89 -7.23 -9.25 0.85
CA HIS A 89 -5.94 -8.57 0.70
C HIS A 89 -4.76 -9.52 0.43
N THR A 90 -4.95 -10.83 0.61
CA THR A 90 -3.83 -11.79 0.68
C THR A 90 -3.05 -11.96 -0.63
N TRP A 91 -3.58 -11.48 -1.75
CA TRP A 91 -2.87 -11.41 -3.03
C TRP A 91 -1.75 -10.37 -3.02
N ALA A 92 -1.85 -9.29 -2.22
CA ALA A 92 -0.89 -8.20 -2.27
C ALA A 92 0.48 -8.63 -1.69
N PRO A 93 0.59 -9.15 -0.44
CA PRO A 93 1.89 -9.58 0.08
C PRO A 93 2.53 -10.69 -0.77
N THR A 94 1.73 -11.67 -1.18
CA THR A 94 2.21 -12.80 -2.01
C THR A 94 2.65 -12.34 -3.40
N GLY A 95 1.88 -11.47 -4.05
CA GLY A 95 2.21 -10.91 -5.35
C GLY A 95 3.45 -10.02 -5.30
N HIS A 96 3.62 -9.19 -4.26
CA HIS A 96 4.81 -8.34 -4.11
C HIS A 96 6.08 -9.16 -3.87
N ALA A 97 6.01 -10.19 -3.03
CA ALA A 97 7.14 -11.08 -2.74
C ALA A 97 7.58 -11.86 -3.99
N ALA A 98 6.61 -12.35 -4.78
CA ALA A 98 6.86 -13.06 -6.03
C ALA A 98 7.44 -12.14 -7.13
N ALA A 99 6.98 -10.89 -7.22
CA ALA A 99 7.34 -9.99 -8.30
C ALA A 99 8.84 -9.62 -8.33
N PRO A 100 9.42 -9.38 -9.53
CA PRO A 100 10.71 -8.71 -9.65
C PRO A 100 10.63 -7.30 -9.07
N THR A 101 11.75 -6.71 -8.67
CA THR A 101 11.77 -5.43 -7.94
C THR A 101 10.99 -4.32 -8.62
N ALA A 102 11.21 -4.09 -9.92
CA ALA A 102 10.47 -3.07 -10.67
C ALA A 102 8.95 -3.37 -10.69
N GLY A 103 8.58 -4.65 -10.77
CA GLY A 103 7.22 -5.12 -10.59
C GLY A 103 6.68 -4.76 -9.21
N SER A 104 7.35 -5.15 -8.13
CA SER A 104 6.90 -4.84 -6.76
C SER A 104 6.70 -3.33 -6.56
N MET A 105 7.62 -2.49 -7.08
CA MET A 105 7.51 -1.02 -7.05
C MET A 105 6.28 -0.52 -7.81
N LEU A 106 6.00 -1.03 -9.01
CA LEU A 106 4.83 -0.64 -9.81
C LEU A 106 3.52 -1.14 -9.18
N LEU A 107 3.49 -2.39 -8.71
CA LEU A 107 2.32 -2.99 -8.08
C LEU A 107 1.92 -2.20 -6.82
N ALA A 108 2.87 -1.96 -5.93
CA ALA A 108 2.60 -1.24 -4.69
C ALA A 108 2.40 0.26 -4.96
N GLY A 109 3.25 0.85 -5.81
CA GLY A 109 3.25 2.27 -6.11
C GLY A 109 1.98 2.76 -6.82
N ILE A 110 1.50 2.01 -7.80
CA ILE A 110 0.47 2.45 -8.73
C ILE A 110 -0.75 1.52 -8.73
N VAL A 111 -0.56 0.21 -8.86
CA VAL A 111 -1.69 -0.72 -9.12
C VAL A 111 -2.68 -0.76 -7.95
N MET A 112 -2.21 -0.79 -6.69
CA MET A 112 -3.12 -0.72 -5.54
C MET A 112 -3.92 0.60 -5.51
N LYS A 113 -3.32 1.70 -5.99
CA LYS A 113 -3.95 3.02 -6.02
C LYS A 113 -4.97 3.12 -7.14
N LEU A 114 -4.82 2.36 -8.22
CA LEU A 114 -5.82 2.27 -9.28
C LEU A 114 -7.17 1.75 -8.72
N GLY A 115 -7.12 0.75 -7.83
CA GLY A 115 -8.30 0.23 -7.13
C GLY A 115 -8.98 1.31 -6.29
N SER A 116 -8.24 1.95 -5.38
CA SER A 116 -8.83 2.99 -4.52
C SER A 116 -9.29 4.23 -5.31
N TYR A 117 -8.55 4.64 -6.35
CA TYR A 117 -8.92 5.72 -7.25
C TYR A 117 -10.24 5.42 -7.97
N ALA A 118 -10.39 4.22 -8.53
CA ALA A 118 -11.61 3.83 -9.23
C ALA A 118 -12.81 3.69 -8.28
N GLY A 119 -12.59 3.18 -7.05
CA GLY A 119 -13.61 3.18 -6.00
C GLY A 119 -14.10 4.60 -5.67
N LEU A 120 -13.17 5.55 -5.52
CA LEU A 120 -13.48 6.95 -5.26
C LEU A 120 -14.20 7.65 -6.43
N ARG A 121 -13.65 7.53 -7.64
CA ARG A 121 -14.12 8.27 -8.81
C ARG A 121 -15.35 7.68 -9.48
N VAL A 122 -15.52 6.36 -9.41
CA VAL A 122 -16.62 5.66 -10.07
C VAL A 122 -17.66 5.24 -9.05
N ALA A 123 -17.34 4.31 -8.13
CA ALA A 123 -18.35 3.72 -7.26
C ALA A 123 -19.02 4.76 -6.34
N MET A 124 -18.22 5.56 -5.61
CA MET A 124 -18.74 6.54 -4.66
C MET A 124 -19.48 7.70 -5.35
N ASN A 125 -19.03 8.15 -6.52
CA ASN A 125 -19.66 9.27 -7.22
C ASN A 125 -20.91 8.86 -8.03
N CYS A 126 -20.93 7.66 -8.62
CA CYS A 126 -22.11 7.17 -9.35
C CYS A 126 -23.25 6.76 -8.40
N PHE A 127 -22.92 6.17 -7.23
CA PHE A 127 -23.91 5.67 -6.26
C PHE A 127 -23.73 6.30 -4.87
N PRO A 128 -23.95 7.61 -4.71
CA PRO A 128 -23.67 8.32 -3.47
C PRO A 128 -24.53 7.86 -2.28
N GLN A 129 -25.82 7.55 -2.50
CA GLN A 129 -26.68 7.05 -1.42
C GLN A 129 -26.27 5.63 -1.00
N GLY A 130 -25.91 4.79 -1.97
CA GLY A 130 -25.36 3.46 -1.69
C GLY A 130 -24.06 3.54 -0.88
N PHE A 131 -23.17 4.48 -1.21
CA PHE A 131 -21.97 4.75 -0.42
C PHE A 131 -22.31 5.11 1.03
N HIS A 132 -23.24 6.04 1.26
CA HIS A 132 -23.64 6.43 2.62
C HIS A 132 -24.20 5.25 3.42
N MET A 133 -24.99 4.36 2.79
CA MET A 133 -25.51 3.14 3.43
C MET A 133 -24.40 2.16 3.87
N TRP A 134 -23.31 2.08 3.11
CA TRP A 134 -22.23 1.11 3.33
C TRP A 134 -20.97 1.69 3.99
N SER A 135 -20.88 3.01 4.14
CA SER A 135 -19.74 3.75 4.71
C SER A 135 -19.25 3.15 6.04
N LYS A 136 -20.17 2.87 6.96
CA LYS A 136 -19.86 2.24 8.26
C LYS A 136 -19.17 0.87 8.10
N TRP A 137 -19.63 0.05 7.16
CA TRP A 137 -19.02 -1.27 6.91
C TRP A 137 -17.65 -1.15 6.27
N ILE A 138 -17.45 -0.18 5.37
CA ILE A 138 -16.13 0.13 4.83
C ILE A 138 -15.18 0.54 5.96
N ALA A 139 -15.63 1.38 6.90
CA ALA A 139 -14.83 1.76 8.08
C ALA A 139 -14.45 0.54 8.94
N VAL A 140 -15.37 -0.39 9.19
CA VAL A 140 -15.09 -1.64 9.93
C VAL A 140 -14.02 -2.46 9.21
N LEU A 141 -14.20 -2.73 7.92
CA LEU A 141 -13.24 -3.52 7.13
C LEU A 141 -11.87 -2.82 7.04
N ALA A 142 -11.85 -1.50 6.95
CA ALA A 142 -10.65 -0.69 6.92
C ALA A 142 -9.86 -0.83 8.23
N VAL A 143 -10.51 -0.62 9.38
CA VAL A 143 -9.87 -0.71 10.70
C VAL A 143 -9.36 -2.11 10.99
N VAL A 144 -10.13 -3.15 10.65
CA VAL A 144 -9.67 -4.53 10.75
C VAL A 144 -8.44 -4.74 9.86
N GLY A 145 -8.46 -4.23 8.63
CA GLY A 145 -7.31 -4.28 7.71
C GLY A 145 -6.06 -3.60 8.27
N ILE A 146 -6.19 -2.41 8.88
CA ILE A 146 -5.08 -1.67 9.51
C ILE A 146 -4.39 -2.55 10.56
N VAL A 147 -5.16 -3.04 11.53
CA VAL A 147 -4.62 -3.79 12.68
C VAL A 147 -4.17 -5.19 12.29
N TYR A 148 -4.98 -5.92 11.54
CA TYR A 148 -4.70 -7.30 11.15
C TYR A 148 -3.42 -7.38 10.31
N ALA A 149 -3.29 -6.54 9.29
CA ALA A 149 -2.12 -6.58 8.42
C ALA A 149 -0.84 -6.19 9.19
N ALA A 150 -0.90 -5.20 10.09
CA ALA A 150 0.23 -4.82 10.92
C ALA A 150 0.62 -5.93 11.92
N ALA A 151 -0.35 -6.60 12.53
CA ALA A 151 -0.10 -7.74 13.42
C ALA A 151 0.52 -8.94 12.68
N VAL A 152 0.08 -9.22 11.46
CA VAL A 152 0.68 -10.27 10.63
C VAL A 152 2.10 -9.91 10.19
N ALA A 153 2.34 -8.65 9.83
CA ALA A 153 3.67 -8.13 9.48
C ALA A 153 4.70 -8.33 10.61
N LEU A 154 4.28 -8.13 11.87
CA LEU A 154 5.11 -8.37 13.06
C LEU A 154 5.65 -9.79 13.18
N ARG A 155 5.00 -10.78 12.55
CA ARG A 155 5.39 -12.19 12.59
C ARG A 155 6.10 -12.69 11.33
N GLN A 156 6.19 -11.88 10.28
CA GLN A 156 6.87 -12.30 9.05
C GLN A 156 8.39 -12.30 9.23
N SER A 157 9.08 -13.21 8.56
CA SER A 157 10.55 -13.31 8.48
C SER A 157 11.10 -12.77 7.15
N ASP A 158 10.31 -12.79 6.08
CA ASP A 158 10.71 -12.27 4.77
C ASP A 158 10.45 -10.76 4.66
N LEU A 159 11.50 -10.00 4.35
CA LEU A 159 11.47 -8.54 4.25
C LEU A 159 10.45 -8.01 3.23
N LYS A 160 10.28 -8.67 2.07
CA LYS A 160 9.27 -8.26 1.08
C LYS A 160 7.85 -8.54 1.56
N PHE A 161 7.64 -9.63 2.31
CA PHE A 161 6.34 -9.91 2.92
C PHE A 161 5.97 -8.87 3.97
N ILE A 162 6.93 -8.44 4.82
CA ILE A 162 6.72 -7.36 5.78
C ILE A 162 6.28 -6.08 5.05
N ILE A 163 6.99 -5.67 4.00
CA ILE A 163 6.65 -4.47 3.22
C ILE A 163 5.27 -4.63 2.54
N GLY A 164 4.96 -5.84 2.05
CA GLY A 164 3.65 -6.15 1.45
C GLY A 164 2.49 -6.05 2.43
N TYR A 165 2.62 -6.55 3.65
CA TYR A 165 1.59 -6.39 4.69
C TYR A 165 1.51 -4.96 5.23
N SER A 166 2.66 -4.26 5.34
CA SER A 166 2.66 -2.82 5.62
C SER A 166 1.81 -2.06 4.60
N SER A 167 1.93 -2.40 3.32
CA SER A 167 1.14 -1.79 2.25
C SER A 167 -0.37 -2.00 2.43
N VAL A 168 -0.79 -3.19 2.88
CA VAL A 168 -2.20 -3.48 3.19
C VAL A 168 -2.70 -2.63 4.36
N SER A 169 -1.89 -2.51 5.42
CA SER A 169 -2.24 -1.68 6.59
C SER A 169 -2.45 -0.21 6.19
N HIS A 170 -1.52 0.34 5.39
CA HIS A 170 -1.58 1.70 4.84
C HIS A 170 -2.78 1.94 3.93
N MET A 171 -3.16 0.96 3.11
CA MET A 171 -4.39 1.04 2.31
C MET A 171 -5.67 0.95 3.17
N GLY A 172 -5.60 0.33 4.34
CA GLY A 172 -6.65 0.42 5.36
C GLY A 172 -6.94 1.87 5.77
N PHE A 173 -5.92 2.71 5.95
CA PHE A 173 -6.12 4.14 6.20
C PHE A 173 -6.82 4.84 5.03
N VAL A 174 -6.46 4.52 3.79
CA VAL A 174 -7.14 5.07 2.58
C VAL A 174 -8.63 4.74 2.61
N LEU A 175 -8.99 3.47 2.88
CA LEU A 175 -10.38 3.04 2.96
C LEU A 175 -11.13 3.67 4.14
N LEU A 176 -10.48 3.83 5.29
CA LEU A 176 -11.04 4.55 6.43
C LEU A 176 -11.32 6.01 6.07
N GLY A 177 -10.38 6.68 5.40
CA GLY A 177 -10.52 8.04 4.91
C GLY A 177 -11.70 8.21 3.93
N PHE A 178 -11.88 7.25 3.01
CA PHE A 178 -13.08 7.21 2.16
C PHE A 178 -14.36 7.08 2.97
N ALA A 179 -14.40 6.15 3.92
CA ALA A 179 -15.58 5.89 4.75
C ALA A 179 -16.04 7.10 5.56
N THR A 180 -15.14 8.04 5.88
CA THR A 180 -15.48 9.24 6.67
C THR A 180 -16.54 10.13 6.04
N ALA A 181 -16.74 10.04 4.72
CA ALA A 181 -17.69 10.84 3.96
C ALA A 181 -17.56 12.36 4.19
N ASN A 182 -16.34 12.84 4.44
CA ASN A 182 -16.05 14.27 4.56
C ASN A 182 -14.78 14.67 3.79
N ALA A 183 -14.71 15.94 3.40
CA ALA A 183 -13.64 16.44 2.53
C ALA A 183 -12.24 16.24 3.13
N LEU A 184 -12.11 16.35 4.46
CA LEU A 184 -10.83 16.20 5.13
C LEU A 184 -10.33 14.75 5.06
N GLY A 185 -11.15 13.77 5.48
CA GLY A 185 -10.76 12.37 5.47
C GLY A 185 -10.51 11.82 4.07
N VAL A 186 -11.32 12.23 3.09
CA VAL A 186 -11.12 11.84 1.68
C VAL A 186 -9.88 12.49 1.07
N SER A 187 -9.61 13.77 1.37
CA SER A 187 -8.38 14.43 0.90
C SER A 187 -7.13 13.78 1.50
N GLY A 188 -7.18 13.42 2.78
CA GLY A 188 -6.14 12.63 3.44
C GLY A 188 -5.94 11.26 2.78
N ALA A 189 -7.02 10.57 2.40
CA ALA A 189 -6.95 9.29 1.68
C ALA A 189 -6.26 9.42 0.31
N VAL A 190 -6.57 10.47 -0.46
CA VAL A 190 -5.91 10.74 -1.74
C VAL A 190 -4.43 11.10 -1.54
N LEU A 191 -4.11 11.89 -0.51
CA LEU A 191 -2.72 12.17 -0.15
C LEU A 191 -1.98 10.89 0.27
N GLN A 192 -2.65 9.98 1.00
CA GLN A 192 -2.08 8.70 1.43
C GLN A 192 -1.83 7.78 0.23
N MET A 193 -2.72 7.77 -0.75
CA MET A 193 -2.49 7.05 -2.01
C MET A 193 -1.18 7.49 -2.68
N PHE A 194 -0.91 8.80 -2.75
CA PHE A 194 0.37 9.30 -3.25
C PHE A 194 1.53 8.90 -2.33
N SER A 195 1.43 9.24 -1.04
CA SER A 195 2.48 9.04 -0.03
C SER A 195 2.92 7.58 0.05
N HIS A 196 1.97 6.67 0.29
CA HIS A 196 2.22 5.24 0.31
C HIS A 196 2.78 4.74 -1.03
N GLY A 197 2.39 5.33 -2.16
CA GLY A 197 2.93 4.98 -3.47
C GLY A 197 4.44 5.20 -3.56
N VAL A 198 4.89 6.38 -3.14
CA VAL A 198 6.30 6.76 -3.10
C VAL A 198 7.08 5.94 -2.06
N ILE A 199 6.54 5.82 -0.85
CA ILE A 199 7.19 5.10 0.26
C ILE A 199 7.34 3.60 -0.06
N ALA A 200 6.28 2.95 -0.55
CA ALA A 200 6.34 1.52 -0.87
C ALA A 200 7.32 1.24 -2.01
N ALA A 201 7.34 2.09 -3.05
CA ALA A 201 8.33 1.97 -4.13
C ALA A 201 9.77 2.09 -3.59
N LEU A 202 10.01 3.01 -2.65
CA LEU A 202 11.32 3.18 -2.02
C LEU A 202 11.72 1.96 -1.19
N LEU A 203 10.80 1.45 -0.35
CA LEU A 203 11.03 0.24 0.46
C LEU A 203 11.33 -0.98 -0.43
N PHE A 204 10.58 -1.19 -1.51
CA PHE A 204 10.84 -2.29 -2.45
C PHE A 204 12.12 -2.08 -3.26
N ALA A 205 12.49 -0.85 -3.60
CA ALA A 205 13.77 -0.57 -4.24
C ALA A 205 14.94 -0.97 -3.33
N VAL A 206 14.87 -0.65 -2.04
CA VAL A 206 15.90 -1.07 -1.08
C VAL A 206 15.89 -2.60 -0.91
N ALA A 207 14.76 -3.19 -0.51
CA ALA A 207 14.67 -4.62 -0.23
C ALA A 207 15.01 -5.50 -1.43
N GLY A 208 14.55 -5.12 -2.63
CA GLY A 208 14.75 -5.90 -3.85
C GLY A 208 16.05 -5.57 -4.59
N ARG A 209 16.26 -4.29 -4.93
CA ARG A 209 17.36 -3.89 -5.83
C ARG A 209 18.67 -3.68 -5.07
N MET A 210 18.62 -3.10 -3.88
CA MET A 210 19.83 -2.83 -3.10
C MET A 210 20.28 -4.03 -2.26
N ILE A 211 19.36 -4.66 -1.51
CA ILE A 211 19.66 -5.81 -0.63
C ILE A 211 19.65 -7.12 -1.43
N TYR A 212 18.47 -7.60 -1.87
CA TYR A 212 18.32 -8.97 -2.40
C TYR A 212 19.23 -9.27 -3.60
N ARG A 213 19.46 -8.31 -4.50
CA ARG A 213 20.39 -8.52 -5.64
C ARG A 213 21.85 -8.71 -5.25
N ARG A 214 22.24 -8.40 -4.02
CA ARG A 214 23.60 -8.51 -3.50
C ARG A 214 23.73 -9.65 -2.50
N THR A 215 22.73 -9.83 -1.65
CA THR A 215 22.74 -10.84 -0.59
C THR A 215 22.09 -12.16 -1.01
N HIS A 216 21.26 -12.15 -2.06
CA HIS A 216 20.43 -13.28 -2.51
C HIS A 216 19.49 -13.86 -1.44
N THR A 217 19.30 -13.16 -0.32
CA THR A 217 18.38 -13.52 0.76
C THR A 217 17.49 -12.34 1.14
N ARG A 218 16.32 -12.67 1.69
CA ARG A 218 15.34 -11.71 2.21
C ARG A 218 14.90 -12.06 3.64
N GLU A 219 15.45 -13.13 4.19
CA GLU A 219 15.15 -13.59 5.55
C GLU A 219 15.85 -12.67 6.55
N LEU A 220 15.09 -12.10 7.47
CA LEU A 220 15.60 -11.15 8.46
C LEU A 220 16.75 -11.74 9.29
N ASP A 221 16.64 -12.98 9.75
CA ASP A 221 17.67 -13.62 10.59
C ASP A 221 19.01 -13.75 9.84
N ALA A 222 18.95 -14.06 8.53
CA ALA A 222 20.14 -14.12 7.70
C ALA A 222 20.73 -12.73 7.42
N LEU A 223 19.89 -11.71 7.22
CA LEU A 223 20.33 -10.33 7.01
C LEU A 223 20.95 -9.72 8.28
N ALA A 224 20.44 -10.09 9.46
CA ALA A 224 20.92 -9.61 10.75
C ALA A 224 22.40 -9.94 10.97
N ALA A 225 22.85 -11.12 10.52
CA ALA A 225 24.24 -11.55 10.61
C ALA A 225 25.19 -10.79 9.66
N MET A 226 24.67 -10.05 8.67
CA MET A 226 25.48 -9.44 7.60
C MET A 226 25.93 -7.99 7.88
N ASN A 227 25.42 -7.35 8.94
CA ASN A 227 25.71 -5.95 9.30
C ASN A 227 25.67 -4.98 8.10
N LEU A 228 24.54 -4.97 7.38
CA LEU A 228 24.39 -4.22 6.13
C LEU A 228 24.51 -2.70 6.30
N SER A 229 24.40 -2.17 7.53
CA SER A 229 24.65 -0.74 7.80
C SER A 229 26.07 -0.31 7.43
N ARG A 230 27.07 -1.17 7.68
CA ARG A 230 28.47 -0.91 7.32
C ARG A 230 28.77 -1.30 5.88
N ALA A 231 28.22 -2.42 5.42
CA ALA A 231 28.49 -2.93 4.08
C ALA A 231 27.81 -2.10 2.98
N LEU A 232 26.56 -1.67 3.20
CA LEU A 232 25.73 -0.92 2.24
C LEU A 232 25.12 0.34 2.90
N PRO A 233 25.95 1.33 3.34
CA PRO A 233 25.49 2.45 4.16
C PRO A 233 24.43 3.31 3.49
N PHE A 234 24.50 3.48 2.15
CA PHE A 234 23.46 4.20 1.41
C PHE A 234 22.11 3.48 1.44
N ALA A 235 22.10 2.14 1.37
CA ALA A 235 20.87 1.36 1.46
C ALA A 235 20.28 1.45 2.87
N ALA A 236 21.12 1.39 3.90
CA ALA A 236 20.71 1.56 5.29
C ALA A 236 20.09 2.94 5.53
N PHE A 237 20.77 4.01 5.12
CA PHE A 237 20.25 5.37 5.20
C PHE A 237 18.90 5.52 4.47
N THR A 238 18.83 5.00 3.24
CA THR A 238 17.59 5.04 2.45
C THR A 238 16.46 4.29 3.16
N PHE A 239 16.74 3.13 3.76
CA PHE A 239 15.74 2.37 4.50
C PHE A 239 15.28 3.10 5.76
N VAL A 240 16.19 3.74 6.51
CA VAL A 240 15.83 4.58 7.68
C VAL A 240 14.85 5.68 7.26
N VAL A 241 15.13 6.40 6.17
CA VAL A 241 14.25 7.47 5.66
C VAL A 241 12.90 6.90 5.23
N ALA A 242 12.88 5.77 4.51
CA ALA A 242 11.65 5.12 4.08
C ALA A 242 10.81 4.60 5.26
N SER A 243 11.47 4.01 6.27
CA SER A 243 10.86 3.56 7.53
C SER A 243 10.27 4.73 8.32
N ALA A 244 11.01 5.82 8.49
CA ALA A 244 10.50 7.02 9.16
C ALA A 244 9.25 7.58 8.45
N ALA A 245 9.27 7.62 7.11
CA ALA A 245 8.12 8.04 6.33
C ALA A 245 6.93 7.07 6.48
N SER A 246 7.18 5.76 6.50
CA SER A 246 6.14 4.72 6.63
C SER A 246 5.53 4.64 8.03
N ILE A 247 6.28 4.95 9.08
CA ILE A 247 5.80 4.99 10.47
C ILE A 247 4.92 6.23 10.71
N GLY A 248 5.03 7.25 9.86
CA GLY A 248 4.32 8.51 10.04
C GLY A 248 5.07 9.47 10.97
N ILE A 249 6.40 9.56 10.86
CA ILE A 249 7.17 10.58 11.58
C ILE A 249 6.86 11.98 11.00
N PRO A 250 6.60 13.01 11.85
CA PRO A 250 6.38 14.38 11.38
C PRO A 250 7.50 14.87 10.46
N GLY A 251 7.12 15.59 9.40
CA GLY A 251 8.03 16.03 8.33
C GLY A 251 8.07 15.11 7.11
N PHE A 252 7.44 13.92 7.16
CA PHE A 252 7.26 13.05 6.00
C PHE A 252 5.81 12.98 5.52
N SER A 253 5.64 12.65 4.24
CA SER A 253 4.32 12.59 3.59
C SER A 253 3.34 11.62 4.25
N GLY A 254 3.83 10.53 4.86
CA GLY A 254 3.00 9.53 5.56
C GLY A 254 2.26 10.15 6.73
N PHE A 255 2.97 10.92 7.55
CA PHE A 255 2.37 11.65 8.68
C PHE A 255 1.27 12.61 8.23
N ALA A 256 1.58 13.46 7.24
CA ALA A 256 0.64 14.47 6.75
C ALA A 256 -0.67 13.85 6.21
N ALA A 257 -0.56 12.70 5.55
CA ALA A 257 -1.71 11.97 5.02
C ALA A 257 -2.53 11.30 6.13
N GLU A 258 -1.89 10.51 6.99
CA GLU A 258 -2.56 9.74 8.04
C GLU A 258 -3.19 10.64 9.09
N ILE A 259 -2.53 11.71 9.53
CA ILE A 259 -3.12 12.63 10.49
C ILE A 259 -4.37 13.30 9.91
N THR A 260 -4.35 13.65 8.62
CA THR A 260 -5.50 14.23 7.92
C THR A 260 -6.68 13.24 7.87
N ILE A 261 -6.39 11.97 7.59
CA ILE A 261 -7.39 10.87 7.64
C ILE A 261 -7.95 10.74 9.05
N LEU A 262 -7.10 10.70 10.07
CA LEU A 262 -7.53 10.51 11.46
C LEU A 262 -8.36 11.68 11.98
N ILE A 263 -8.02 12.93 11.63
CA ILE A 263 -8.84 14.10 11.98
C ILE A 263 -10.20 14.03 11.27
N GLY A 264 -10.22 13.64 9.99
CA GLY A 264 -11.47 13.41 9.26
C GLY A 264 -12.30 12.28 9.87
N ALA A 265 -11.66 11.20 10.30
CA ALA A 265 -12.30 10.03 10.90
C ALA A 265 -12.77 10.32 12.32
N TRP A 266 -12.11 11.20 13.08
CA TRP A 266 -12.53 11.58 14.43
C TRP A 266 -13.93 12.21 14.43
N LYS A 267 -14.28 12.94 13.37
CA LYS A 267 -15.61 13.57 13.23
C LYS A 267 -16.73 12.56 12.98
N THR A 268 -16.43 11.41 12.36
CA THR A 268 -17.45 10.43 11.92
C THR A 268 -17.42 9.14 12.74
N TYR A 269 -16.22 8.63 13.06
CA TYR A 269 -15.97 7.35 13.73
C TYR A 269 -14.86 7.46 14.80
N PRO A 270 -15.09 8.12 15.95
CA PRO A 270 -14.08 8.27 17.00
C PRO A 270 -13.45 6.94 17.47
N LEU A 271 -14.25 5.88 17.60
CA LEU A 271 -13.76 4.56 17.99
C LEU A 271 -12.78 3.98 16.96
N ALA A 272 -13.01 4.22 15.66
CA ALA A 272 -12.12 3.77 14.60
C ALA A 272 -10.74 4.43 14.71
N VAL A 273 -10.67 5.69 15.15
CA VAL A 273 -9.41 6.41 15.36
C VAL A 273 -8.58 5.76 16.47
N TRP A 274 -9.20 5.38 17.59
CA TRP A 274 -8.49 4.69 18.68
C TRP A 274 -7.91 3.34 18.23
N ILE A 275 -8.69 2.56 17.48
CA ILE A 275 -8.23 1.26 16.97
C ILE A 275 -7.15 1.45 15.88
N ALA A 276 -7.31 2.43 15.00
CA ALA A 276 -6.29 2.77 14.00
C ALA A 276 -4.98 3.24 14.67
N GLY A 277 -5.07 3.99 15.77
CA GLY A 277 -3.92 4.40 16.58
C GLY A 277 -3.17 3.19 17.16
N ALA A 278 -3.87 2.17 17.67
CA ALA A 278 -3.24 0.92 18.07
C ALA A 278 -2.55 0.22 16.87
N GLY A 279 -3.17 0.26 15.69
CA GLY A 279 -2.56 -0.19 14.44
C GLY A 279 -1.27 0.54 14.09
N MET A 280 -1.20 1.87 14.25
CA MET A 280 0.03 2.64 14.02
C MET A 280 1.17 2.22 14.94
N VAL A 281 0.88 1.88 16.20
CA VAL A 281 1.88 1.34 17.13
C VAL A 281 2.45 0.02 16.60
N LEU A 282 1.61 -0.86 16.06
CA LEU A 282 2.06 -2.10 15.42
C LEU A 282 2.89 -1.82 14.16
N VAL A 283 2.52 -0.79 13.37
CA VAL A 283 3.29 -0.34 12.21
C VAL A 283 4.68 0.11 12.59
N ALA A 284 4.80 0.92 13.65
CA ALA A 284 6.08 1.31 14.22
C ALA A 284 6.89 0.09 14.66
N ALA A 285 6.27 -0.84 15.39
CA ALA A 285 6.94 -2.01 15.93
C ALA A 285 7.51 -2.94 14.84
N PHE A 286 6.73 -3.32 13.81
CA PHE A 286 7.28 -4.19 12.76
C PHE A 286 8.29 -3.48 11.87
N THR A 287 8.12 -2.17 11.65
CA THR A 287 9.03 -1.41 10.78
C THR A 287 10.39 -1.25 11.46
N LEU A 288 10.40 -0.94 12.76
CA LEU A 288 11.63 -0.88 13.55
C LEU A 288 12.30 -2.25 13.67
N ARG A 289 11.54 -3.33 13.85
CA ARG A 289 12.07 -4.71 13.79
C ARG A 289 12.74 -4.97 12.44
N ALA A 290 12.05 -4.70 11.33
CA ALA A 290 12.61 -4.91 9.99
C ALA A 290 13.87 -4.06 9.75
N LEU A 291 13.90 -2.81 10.22
CA LEU A 291 15.07 -1.92 10.14
C LEU A 291 16.26 -2.48 10.93
N LYS A 292 16.03 -2.87 12.20
CA LYS A 292 17.05 -3.43 13.07
C LYS A 292 17.62 -4.71 12.46
N GLU A 293 16.77 -5.71 12.20
CA GLU A 293 17.22 -7.01 11.71
C GLU A 293 17.83 -6.94 10.31
N SER A 294 17.39 -6.02 9.44
CA SER A 294 17.97 -5.94 8.08
C SER A 294 19.34 -5.25 8.03
N PHE A 295 19.63 -4.31 8.94
CA PHE A 295 20.80 -3.43 8.82
C PHE A 295 21.69 -3.33 10.06
N PHE A 296 21.10 -3.43 11.25
CA PHE A 296 21.75 -3.16 12.54
C PHE A 296 21.71 -4.39 13.47
N GLY A 297 21.54 -5.59 12.92
CA GLY A 297 21.66 -6.84 13.65
C GLY A 297 23.10 -7.02 14.16
N GLU A 298 23.22 -7.58 15.36
CA GLU A 298 24.50 -8.02 15.90
C GLU A 298 24.66 -9.53 15.64
N ILE A 299 25.89 -9.96 15.38
CA ILE A 299 26.22 -11.39 15.36
C ILE A 299 26.05 -11.87 16.81
N GLY A 300 24.98 -12.62 17.08
CA GLY A 300 24.70 -13.12 18.42
C GLY A 300 25.89 -13.90 18.97
N ALA A 301 26.39 -13.49 20.14
CA ALA A 301 27.46 -14.17 20.85
C ALA A 301 27.00 -15.46 21.57
N GLU A 302 25.71 -15.81 21.57
CA GLU A 302 25.21 -17.00 22.27
C GLU A 302 24.03 -17.63 21.51
N GLY A 303 24.20 -18.89 21.07
CA GLY A 303 23.10 -19.78 20.67
C GLY A 303 23.32 -20.57 19.37
N ASP A 304 23.74 -21.83 19.49
CA ASP A 304 23.87 -22.85 18.43
C ASP A 304 25.01 -22.70 17.39
N LEU A 305 26.23 -22.77 17.93
CA LEU A 305 27.46 -23.20 17.24
C LEU A 305 27.36 -24.66 16.75
N GLY A 306 26.54 -24.89 15.73
CA GLY A 306 26.48 -26.19 15.04
C GLY A 306 26.35 -26.11 13.52
N LYS A 307 25.85 -24.99 12.95
CA LYS A 307 25.59 -24.91 11.50
C LYS A 307 25.87 -23.57 10.82
N VAL A 308 26.33 -22.53 11.54
CA VAL A 308 26.76 -21.27 10.92
C VAL A 308 28.27 -21.22 10.90
N THR A 309 28.86 -21.99 9.99
CA THR A 309 30.26 -21.83 9.60
C THR A 309 30.46 -20.39 9.10
N ALA A 310 31.19 -19.61 9.89
CA ALA A 310 31.90 -18.40 9.49
C ALA A 310 31.13 -17.41 8.60
N VAL A 311 30.18 -16.66 9.17
CA VAL A 311 29.87 -15.33 8.61
C VAL A 311 30.87 -14.36 9.21
N THR A 312 32.05 -14.31 8.57
CA THR A 312 33.00 -13.18 8.71
C THR A 312 32.21 -11.89 8.53
N THR A 313 32.48 -10.88 9.37
CA THR A 313 31.98 -9.52 9.18
C THR A 313 32.26 -9.08 7.75
N LEU A 314 31.21 -9.06 6.90
CA LEU A 314 31.36 -8.79 5.48
C LEU A 314 31.88 -7.36 5.31
N ASN A 315 33.07 -7.23 4.73
CA ASN A 315 33.63 -5.92 4.45
C ASN A 315 32.95 -5.31 3.21
N ARG A 316 32.99 -3.98 3.09
CA ARG A 316 32.40 -3.23 1.96
C ARG A 316 32.87 -3.72 0.58
N GLU A 317 34.00 -4.40 0.52
CA GLU A 317 34.61 -4.96 -0.70
C GLU A 317 33.91 -6.22 -1.22
N GLU A 318 33.13 -6.92 -0.38
CA GLU A 318 32.46 -8.17 -0.78
C GLU A 318 31.18 -7.95 -1.57
N PHE A 319 30.60 -6.75 -1.48
CA PHE A 319 29.40 -6.39 -2.23
C PHE A 319 29.68 -5.36 -3.31
N ASN A 320 29.08 -5.56 -4.48
CA ASN A 320 29.06 -4.56 -5.54
C ASN A 320 28.52 -3.22 -4.98
N PRO A 321 29.15 -2.08 -5.28
CA PRO A 321 28.70 -0.79 -4.75
C PRO A 321 27.29 -0.43 -5.23
N ILE A 322 26.58 0.41 -4.47
CA ILE A 322 25.31 1.00 -4.93
C ILE A 322 25.60 1.91 -6.13
N THR A 323 24.97 1.62 -7.26
CA THR A 323 25.18 2.33 -8.54
C THR A 323 24.60 3.73 -8.49
N VAL A 324 25.08 4.60 -9.39
CA VAL A 324 24.56 5.98 -9.50
C VAL A 324 23.06 5.99 -9.81
N ALA A 325 22.58 5.11 -10.70
CA ALA A 325 21.16 4.99 -11.02
C ALA A 325 20.31 4.57 -9.79
N GLU A 326 20.81 3.63 -8.97
CA GLU A 326 20.15 3.25 -7.72
C GLU A 326 20.06 4.43 -6.74
N LYS A 327 21.13 5.23 -6.62
CA LYS A 327 21.16 6.41 -5.76
C LYS A 327 20.20 7.50 -6.23
N ILE A 328 20.20 7.82 -7.53
CA ILE A 328 19.33 8.86 -8.10
C ILE A 328 17.86 8.46 -7.90
N GLY A 329 17.49 7.23 -8.28
CA GLY A 329 16.10 6.77 -8.15
C GLY A 329 15.61 6.79 -6.70
N ALA A 330 16.42 6.31 -5.75
CA ALA A 330 16.06 6.35 -4.34
C ALA A 330 15.99 7.78 -3.79
N SER A 331 16.94 8.65 -4.19
CA SER A 331 16.97 10.05 -3.75
C SER A 331 15.76 10.82 -4.25
N MET A 332 15.30 10.59 -5.47
CA MET A 332 14.06 11.19 -5.98
C MET A 332 12.84 10.82 -5.13
N LEU A 333 12.72 9.55 -4.73
CA LEU A 333 11.62 9.11 -3.87
C LEU A 333 11.74 9.66 -2.44
N MET A 334 12.95 9.69 -1.86
CA MET A 334 13.19 10.31 -0.54
C MET A 334 12.87 11.81 -0.54
N VAL A 335 13.26 12.54 -1.58
CA VAL A 335 12.94 13.96 -1.73
C VAL A 335 11.43 14.14 -1.87
N ALA A 336 10.73 13.29 -2.61
CA ALA A 336 9.28 13.37 -2.73
C ALA A 336 8.56 13.15 -1.39
N THR A 337 8.99 12.18 -0.56
CA THR A 337 8.38 11.97 0.76
C THR A 337 8.63 13.15 1.71
N LEU A 338 9.82 13.74 1.68
CA LEU A 338 10.17 14.92 2.49
C LEU A 338 9.45 16.19 2.01
N ALA A 339 9.48 16.47 0.71
CA ALA A 339 8.89 17.69 0.14
C ALA A 339 7.39 17.76 0.43
N ILE A 340 6.67 16.65 0.26
CA ILE A 340 5.24 16.56 0.57
C ILE A 340 4.98 16.53 2.07
N GLY A 341 5.90 15.98 2.87
CA GLY A 341 5.78 16.01 4.33
C GLY A 341 5.95 17.40 4.93
N VAL A 342 6.93 18.16 4.46
CA VAL A 342 7.21 19.53 4.90
C VAL A 342 6.19 20.52 4.35
N TYR A 343 5.76 20.35 3.09
CA TYR A 343 4.79 21.23 2.45
C TYR A 343 3.65 20.46 1.77
N PRO A 344 2.71 19.87 2.54
CA PRO A 344 1.60 19.08 1.99
C PRO A 344 0.68 19.87 1.04
N LYS A 345 0.65 21.20 1.19
CA LYS A 345 -0.13 22.12 0.33
C LYS A 345 0.17 21.96 -1.16
N LEU A 346 1.40 21.54 -1.52
CA LEU A 346 1.77 21.30 -2.92
C LEU A 346 0.79 20.35 -3.64
N LEU A 347 0.26 19.37 -2.92
CA LEU A 347 -0.76 18.45 -3.42
C LEU A 347 -2.16 18.81 -2.90
N LEU A 348 -2.30 19.21 -1.64
CA LEU A 348 -3.61 19.49 -1.05
C LEU A 348 -4.35 20.63 -1.76
N ASP A 349 -3.65 21.65 -2.27
CA ASP A 349 -4.28 22.75 -3.01
C ASP A 349 -4.95 22.29 -4.32
N ARG A 350 -4.56 21.12 -4.84
CA ARG A 350 -5.21 20.46 -6.00
C ARG A 350 -6.22 19.40 -5.58
N ILE A 351 -5.92 18.67 -4.49
CA ILE A 351 -6.76 17.56 -4.01
C ILE A 351 -8.07 18.10 -3.42
N VAL A 352 -7.99 19.08 -2.51
CA VAL A 352 -9.15 19.54 -1.73
C VAL A 352 -10.28 20.06 -2.64
N PRO A 353 -10.03 20.97 -3.60
CA PRO A 353 -11.11 21.45 -4.48
C PRO A 353 -11.74 20.34 -5.32
N ALA A 354 -10.94 19.37 -5.78
CA ALA A 354 -11.43 18.23 -6.54
C ALA A 354 -12.27 17.27 -5.70
N VAL A 355 -11.94 17.12 -4.42
CA VAL A 355 -12.69 16.32 -3.45
C VAL A 355 -14.01 17.00 -3.09
N GLU A 356 -14.00 18.30 -2.77
CA GLU A 356 -15.22 19.06 -2.44
C GLU A 356 -16.22 19.15 -3.60
N ALA A 357 -15.74 19.00 -4.83
CA ALA A 357 -16.60 18.91 -6.01
C ALA A 357 -17.33 17.55 -6.14
N MET A 358 -16.94 16.52 -5.38
CA MET A 358 -17.52 15.18 -5.50
C MET A 358 -18.94 15.10 -4.97
N ARG A 359 -19.79 14.39 -5.71
CA ARG A 359 -21.24 14.36 -5.46
C ARG A 359 -21.60 13.73 -4.12
N PHE A 360 -20.87 12.72 -3.66
CA PHE A 360 -21.20 12.04 -2.41
C PHE A 360 -20.92 12.87 -1.15
N LEU A 361 -20.20 14.01 -1.27
CA LEU A 361 -19.97 14.97 -0.19
C LEU A 361 -20.98 16.12 -0.17
N ARG A 362 -21.84 16.20 -1.20
CA ARG A 362 -22.92 17.18 -1.33
C ARG A 362 -24.24 16.51 -1.05
#